data_AF-A0A3P1VX67-F1
#
_entry.id   AF-A0A3P1VX67-F1
#
_cell.length_a   1.000
_cell.length_b   1.000
_cell.length_c   1.000
_cell.angle_alpha   90.00
_cell.angle_beta   90.00
_cell.angle_gamma   90.00
#
_symmetry.space_group_name_H-M   'P 1'
#
loop_
_entity.id
_entity.type
_entity.pdbx_description
1 polymer ?
#
loop_
_entity_poly.entity_id
_entity_poly.type
_entity_poly.pdbx_seq_one_letter_code
_entity_poly.pdbx_strand_id
1 'polypeptide(L)'
;MPERMCVCCRNKGEKKDFFRISLVDNKYIFDENMKVQNRGAYICKNPQCIDKLSKHKKYNIEIAELLKMLKKIQKTGKNIIDILRPMKNSEYFIFGIDENIDGIKKNKIKLLIMPVDINKKYIDEFIKLKEKFNVKIIEIERKTDLRDIFLKDVNVIGVFDKKVVNGILNKVEVTNESKGTRIG
;
A
#
# COMPACT_ATOMS: atom_id res chain seq x y z
N MET A 1 25.96 -5.94 -16.44
CA MET A 1 25.16 -7.08 -15.94
C MET A 1 24.10 -7.42 -16.98
N PRO A 2 23.79 -8.70 -17.28
CA PRO A 2 22.87 -9.01 -18.37
C PRO A 2 21.44 -8.60 -18.03
N GLU A 3 20.75 -7.99 -19.00
CA GLU A 3 19.35 -7.57 -18.86
C GLU A 3 18.41 -8.78 -18.72
N ARG A 4 17.25 -8.53 -18.10
CA ARG A 4 16.14 -9.46 -18.00
C ARG A 4 14.94 -8.90 -18.73
N MET A 5 14.13 -9.80 -19.28
CA MET A 5 12.92 -9.45 -20.00
C MET A 5 11.72 -10.10 -19.32
N CYS A 6 10.70 -9.31 -19.05
CA CYS A 6 9.42 -9.81 -18.57
C CYS A 6 8.75 -10.69 -19.63
N VAL A 7 8.34 -11.90 -19.26
CA VAL A 7 7.67 -12.81 -20.20
C VAL A 7 6.24 -12.36 -20.56
N CYS A 8 5.63 -11.49 -19.74
CA CYS A 8 4.25 -11.04 -19.91
C CYS A 8 4.13 -9.75 -20.75
N CYS A 9 5.07 -8.82 -20.62
CA CYS A 9 5.01 -7.51 -21.29
C CYS A 9 6.26 -7.17 -22.10
N ARG A 10 7.29 -8.03 -22.11
CA ARG A 10 8.56 -7.85 -22.84
C ARG A 10 9.40 -6.66 -22.39
N ASN A 11 9.05 -5.96 -21.31
CA ASN A 11 9.89 -4.90 -20.75
C ASN A 11 11.24 -5.47 -20.31
N LYS A 12 12.30 -4.70 -20.59
CA LYS A 12 13.68 -5.02 -20.21
C LYS A 12 14.09 -4.23 -18.96
N GLY A 13 15.03 -4.77 -18.19
CA GLY A 13 15.55 -4.12 -17.00
C GLY A 13 16.60 -4.97 -16.28
N GLU A 14 16.99 -4.55 -15.09
CA GLU A 14 17.93 -5.31 -14.25
C GLU A 14 17.21 -6.44 -13.49
N LYS A 15 17.98 -7.44 -13.04
CA LYS A 15 17.45 -8.58 -12.26
C LYS A 15 16.56 -8.15 -11.08
N LYS A 16 16.91 -7.05 -10.41
CA LYS A 16 16.20 -6.52 -9.23
C LYS A 16 14.79 -6.00 -9.54
N ASP A 17 14.49 -5.68 -10.79
CA ASP A 17 13.22 -5.06 -11.20
C ASP A 17 12.09 -6.08 -11.39
N PHE A 18 12.43 -7.38 -11.37
CA PHE A 18 11.51 -8.47 -11.66
C PHE A 18 11.35 -9.42 -10.48
N PHE A 19 10.21 -10.08 -10.43
CA PHE A 19 10.09 -11.39 -9.80
C PHE A 19 10.63 -12.48 -10.71
N ARG A 20 10.97 -13.63 -10.12
CA ARG A 20 11.36 -14.83 -10.85
C ARG A 20 10.38 -15.96 -10.50
N ILE A 21 9.98 -16.70 -11.53
CA ILE A 21 9.38 -18.03 -11.36
C ILE A 21 10.35 -19.07 -11.89
N SER A 22 10.37 -20.25 -11.29
CA SER A 22 11.28 -21.34 -11.64
C SER A 22 10.50 -22.64 -11.85
N LEU A 23 10.87 -23.43 -12.85
CA LEU A 23 10.22 -24.70 -13.17
C LEU A 23 10.76 -25.82 -12.27
N VAL A 24 9.92 -26.35 -11.39
CA VAL A 24 10.21 -27.47 -10.48
C VAL A 24 9.09 -28.49 -10.62
N ASP A 25 9.42 -29.76 -10.86
CA ASP A 25 8.45 -30.86 -11.02
C ASP A 25 7.29 -30.52 -11.98
N ASN A 26 7.63 -30.00 -13.16
CA ASN A 26 6.70 -29.57 -14.22
C ASN A 26 5.71 -28.43 -13.84
N LYS A 27 5.92 -27.77 -12.70
CA LYS A 27 5.15 -26.59 -12.28
C LYS A 27 6.05 -25.39 -12.06
N TYR A 28 5.54 -24.21 -12.34
CA TYR A 28 6.24 -22.97 -12.03
C TYR A 28 5.92 -22.55 -10.59
N ILE A 29 6.96 -22.34 -9.79
CA ILE A 29 6.87 -21.81 -8.43
C ILE A 29 7.44 -20.40 -8.36
N PHE A 30 6.97 -19.58 -7.41
CA PHE A 30 7.54 -18.27 -7.16
C PHE A 30 8.90 -18.42 -6.45
N ASP A 31 9.97 -18.15 -7.19
CA ASP A 31 11.35 -18.20 -6.69
C ASP A 31 11.75 -16.83 -6.15
N GLU A 32 11.19 -16.51 -4.98
CA GLU A 32 11.30 -15.20 -4.34
C GLU A 32 12.76 -14.74 -4.20
N ASN A 33 13.62 -15.64 -3.70
CA ASN A 33 15.03 -15.34 -3.43
C ASN A 33 15.92 -15.54 -4.66
N MET A 34 15.36 -15.98 -5.79
CA MET A 34 16.07 -16.31 -7.03
C MET A 34 17.21 -17.31 -6.82
N LYS A 35 16.99 -18.33 -5.97
CA LYS A 35 18.01 -19.33 -5.59
C LYS A 35 17.78 -20.71 -6.23
N VAL A 36 16.61 -20.95 -6.79
CA VAL A 36 16.29 -22.25 -7.41
C VAL A 36 17.16 -22.45 -8.66
N GLN A 37 17.84 -23.60 -8.72
CA GLN A 37 18.79 -23.98 -9.77
C GLN A 37 18.10 -24.60 -11.00
N ASN A 38 16.92 -24.08 -11.36
CA ASN A 38 16.12 -24.55 -12.49
C ASN A 38 15.92 -23.42 -13.51
N ARG A 39 15.43 -23.76 -14.71
CA ARG A 39 15.04 -22.75 -15.70
C ARG A 39 13.98 -21.83 -15.11
N GLY A 40 14.20 -20.52 -15.24
CA GLY A 40 13.28 -19.53 -14.72
C GLY A 40 12.86 -18.49 -15.76
N ALA A 41 11.77 -17.79 -15.44
CA ALA A 41 11.23 -16.68 -16.20
C ALA A 41 11.08 -15.46 -15.30
N TYR A 42 11.15 -14.27 -15.88
CA TYR A 42 11.06 -13.01 -15.16
C TYR A 42 9.72 -12.32 -15.41
N ILE A 43 9.15 -11.71 -14.38
CA ILE A 43 7.84 -11.05 -14.41
C ILE A 43 7.97 -9.71 -13.68
N CYS A 44 7.42 -8.63 -14.25
CA CYS A 44 7.44 -7.34 -13.58
C CYS A 44 6.71 -7.40 -12.23
N LYS A 45 7.20 -6.63 -11.25
CA LYS A 45 6.60 -6.52 -9.92
C LYS A 45 5.35 -5.62 -9.91
N ASN A 46 4.37 -5.91 -10.78
CA ASN A 46 3.11 -5.18 -10.86
C ASN A 46 1.91 -6.12 -11.05
N PRO A 47 0.70 -5.73 -10.60
CA PRO A 47 -0.49 -6.58 -10.68
C PRO A 47 -0.85 -6.96 -12.12
N GLN A 48 -0.65 -6.05 -13.09
CA GLN A 48 -1.00 -6.27 -14.49
C GLN A 48 -0.22 -7.45 -15.11
N CYS A 49 1.07 -7.59 -14.78
CA CYS A 49 1.87 -8.71 -15.27
C CYS A 49 1.54 -10.02 -14.57
N ILE A 50 1.13 -9.99 -13.30
CA ILE A 50 0.67 -11.20 -12.60
C ILE A 50 -0.66 -11.69 -13.19
N ASP A 51 -1.60 -10.79 -13.48
CA ASP A 51 -2.85 -11.15 -14.16
C ASP A 51 -2.58 -11.79 -15.53
N LYS A 52 -1.69 -11.19 -16.33
CA LYS A 52 -1.25 -11.77 -17.61
C LYS A 52 -0.58 -13.13 -17.44
N LEU A 53 0.25 -13.30 -16.40
CA LEU A 53 0.89 -14.59 -16.10
C LEU A 53 -0.14 -15.68 -15.78
N SER A 54 -1.18 -15.35 -15.01
CA SER A 54 -2.23 -16.31 -14.61
C SER A 54 -2.98 -16.93 -15.80
N LYS A 55 -3.06 -16.22 -16.93
CA LYS A 55 -3.73 -16.64 -18.16
C LYS A 55 -2.76 -17.28 -19.17
N HIS A 56 -1.48 -17.38 -18.84
CA HIS A 56 -0.44 -17.73 -19.80
C HIS A 56 -0.28 -19.24 -19.96
N LYS A 57 -0.70 -19.80 -21.09
CA LYS A 57 -0.69 -21.25 -21.38
C LYS A 57 0.66 -21.97 -21.15
N LYS A 58 1.78 -21.29 -21.41
CA LYS A 58 3.14 -21.86 -21.23
C LYS A 58 3.57 -22.01 -19.76
N TYR A 59 3.12 -21.12 -18.87
CA TYR A 59 3.62 -21.05 -17.50
C TYR A 59 2.55 -21.60 -16.58
N ASN A 60 2.55 -22.91 -16.37
CA ASN A 60 1.63 -23.57 -15.44
C ASN A 60 2.02 -23.22 -13.99
N ILE A 61 1.42 -22.16 -13.47
CA ILE A 61 1.65 -21.65 -12.10
C ILE A 61 0.36 -21.75 -11.31
N GLU A 62 0.47 -22.22 -10.07
CA GLU A 62 -0.69 -22.36 -9.19
C GLU A 62 -1.13 -21.02 -8.61
N ILE A 63 -2.43 -20.90 -8.31
CA ILE A 63 -3.03 -19.69 -7.72
C ILE A 63 -2.31 -19.30 -6.42
N ALA A 64 -1.91 -20.28 -5.60
CA ALA A 64 -1.18 -20.02 -4.35
C ALA A 64 0.13 -19.24 -4.57
N GLU A 65 0.85 -19.52 -5.66
CA GLU A 65 2.11 -18.83 -6.00
C GLU A 65 1.84 -17.40 -6.51
N LEU A 66 0.80 -17.23 -7.33
CA LEU A 66 0.36 -15.90 -7.79
C LEU A 66 -0.05 -15.02 -6.60
N LEU A 67 -0.75 -15.58 -5.61
CA LEU A 67 -1.12 -14.87 -4.38
C LEU A 67 0.10 -14.45 -3.56
N LYS A 68 1.15 -15.28 -3.49
CA LYS A 68 2.42 -14.90 -2.84
C LYS A 68 3.06 -13.70 -3.56
N MET A 69 3.08 -13.70 -4.89
CA MET A 69 3.60 -12.59 -5.69
C MET A 69 2.79 -11.30 -5.46
N LEU A 70 1.46 -11.37 -5.46
CA LEU A 70 0.58 -10.22 -5.19
C LEU A 70 0.79 -9.66 -3.78
N LYS A 71 0.90 -10.53 -2.77
CA LYS A 71 1.22 -10.12 -1.39
C LYS A 71 2.56 -9.39 -1.31
N LYS A 72 3.56 -9.74 -2.14
CA LYS A 72 4.84 -9.03 -2.19
C LYS A 72 4.76 -7.66 -2.83
N ILE A 73 3.89 -7.48 -3.82
CA ILE A 73 3.58 -6.14 -4.36
C ILE A 73 2.91 -5.29 -3.27
N GLN A 74 1.98 -5.87 -2.52
CA GLN A 74 1.28 -5.19 -1.42
C GLN A 74 2.19 -4.93 -0.21
N LYS A 75 3.30 -5.67 -0.05
CA LYS A 75 4.23 -5.55 1.09
C LYS A 75 5.15 -4.31 1.03
N THR A 76 4.90 -3.36 0.12
CA THR A 76 5.54 -2.04 0.17
C THR A 76 4.73 -1.10 1.06
N GLY A 77 4.98 -1.17 2.38
CA GLY A 77 4.26 -0.41 3.40
C GLY A 77 3.66 -1.29 4.48
N LYS A 78 3.83 -0.97 5.77
CA LYS A 78 2.73 -1.26 6.71
C LYS A 78 1.63 -0.33 6.24
N ASN A 79 0.60 -0.90 5.63
CA ASN A 79 -0.55 -0.13 5.21
C ASN A 79 -1.04 0.65 6.45
N ILE A 80 -1.42 1.92 6.31
CA ILE A 80 -1.97 2.71 7.41
C ILE A 80 -3.08 1.96 8.14
N ILE A 81 -3.83 1.12 7.43
CA ILE A 81 -4.80 0.16 7.96
C ILE A 81 -4.20 -0.78 9.02
N ASP A 82 -3.02 -1.34 8.82
CA ASP A 82 -2.35 -2.22 9.80
C ASP A 82 -1.86 -1.46 11.03
N ILE A 83 -1.61 -0.16 10.91
CA ILE A 83 -1.27 0.72 12.05
C ILE A 83 -2.53 1.08 12.84
N LEU A 84 -3.63 1.36 12.14
CA LEU A 84 -4.91 1.74 12.74
C LEU A 84 -5.62 0.56 13.41
N ARG A 85 -5.52 -0.65 12.86
CA ARG A 85 -6.20 -1.86 13.36
C ARG A 85 -5.99 -2.12 14.87
N PRO A 86 -4.75 -2.14 15.41
CA PRO A 86 -4.55 -2.30 16.85
C PRO A 86 -5.00 -1.08 17.67
N MET A 87 -5.16 0.08 17.04
CA MET A 87 -5.56 1.34 17.67
C MET A 87 -7.07 1.61 17.56
N LYS A 88 -7.88 0.66 17.08
CA LYS A 88 -9.30 0.91 16.74
C LYS A 88 -10.17 1.48 17.88
N ASN A 89 -9.80 1.21 19.13
CA ASN A 89 -10.50 1.68 20.33
C ASN A 89 -9.81 2.89 20.99
N SER A 90 -8.85 3.51 20.30
CA SER A 90 -8.12 4.67 20.80
C SER A 90 -9.03 5.88 20.96
N GLU A 91 -8.97 6.54 22.11
CA GLU A 91 -9.66 7.81 22.37
C GLU A 91 -9.12 8.98 21.52
N TYR A 92 -7.93 8.81 20.92
CA TYR A 92 -7.27 9.84 20.12
C TYR A 92 -7.89 10.08 18.74
N PHE A 93 -8.95 9.34 18.38
CA PHE A 93 -9.60 9.39 17.07
C PHE A 93 -10.90 10.18 17.11
N ILE A 94 -11.05 11.09 16.15
CA ILE A 94 -12.30 11.80 15.84
C ILE A 94 -12.82 11.28 14.51
N PHE A 95 -14.02 10.74 14.51
CA PHE A 95 -14.67 10.19 13.33
C PHE A 95 -15.69 11.18 12.76
N GLY A 96 -15.96 11.10 11.46
CA GLY A 96 -17.00 11.89 10.81
C GLY A 96 -16.45 13.15 10.12
N ILE A 97 -17.16 13.61 9.09
CA ILE A 97 -16.65 14.68 8.21
C ILE A 97 -16.73 16.03 8.93
N ASP A 98 -17.89 16.35 9.49
CA ASP A 98 -18.17 17.65 10.09
C ASP A 98 -17.31 17.88 11.34
N GLU A 99 -17.19 16.86 12.19
CA GLU A 99 -16.35 16.90 13.40
C GLU A 99 -14.87 17.14 13.06
N ASN A 100 -14.41 16.59 11.94
CA ASN A 100 -13.04 16.78 11.48
C ASN A 100 -12.83 18.16 10.86
N ILE A 101 -13.78 18.66 10.07
CA ILE A 101 -13.74 20.03 9.54
C ILE A 101 -13.66 21.04 10.69
N ASP A 102 -14.55 20.91 11.68
CA ASP A 102 -14.58 21.78 12.85
C ASP A 102 -13.32 21.64 13.71
N GLY A 103 -12.85 20.40 13.88
CA GLY A 103 -11.63 20.11 14.62
C GLY A 103 -10.37 20.69 13.96
N ILE A 104 -10.30 20.72 12.63
CA ILE A 104 -9.20 21.36 11.90
C ILE A 104 -9.27 22.88 12.04
N LYS A 105 -10.46 23.48 11.85
CA LYS A 105 -10.66 24.94 12.02
C LYS A 105 -10.28 25.42 13.42
N LYS A 106 -10.45 24.57 14.44
CA LYS A 106 -10.07 24.82 15.84
C LYS A 106 -8.61 24.43 16.18
N ASN A 107 -7.79 24.06 15.19
CA ASN A 107 -6.41 23.55 15.37
C ASN A 107 -6.30 22.33 16.32
N LYS A 108 -7.39 21.58 16.50
CA LYS A 108 -7.43 20.38 17.34
C LYS A 108 -6.89 19.15 16.59
N ILE A 109 -7.32 18.98 15.34
CA ILE A 109 -6.90 17.85 14.49
C ILE A 109 -5.56 18.17 13.84
N LYS A 110 -4.61 17.23 13.95
CA LYS A 110 -3.23 17.39 13.48
C LYS A 110 -2.90 16.48 12.31
N LEU A 111 -3.61 15.36 12.21
CA LEU A 111 -3.56 14.42 11.09
C LEU A 111 -4.98 14.02 10.72
N LEU A 112 -5.31 14.08 9.44
CA LEU A 112 -6.52 13.52 8.86
C LEU A 112 -6.16 12.32 7.99
N ILE A 113 -6.92 11.24 8.13
CA ILE A 113 -6.84 10.05 7.30
C ILE A 113 -8.15 9.97 6.52
N MET A 114 -8.06 10.09 5.20
CA MET A 114 -9.20 10.30 4.31
C MET A 114 -9.17 9.34 3.12
N PRO A 115 -10.27 8.61 2.84
CA PRO A 115 -10.40 7.85 1.61
C PRO A 115 -10.58 8.74 0.38
N VAL A 116 -10.00 8.37 -0.76
CA VAL A 116 -10.15 9.11 -2.02
C VAL A 116 -11.47 8.82 -2.76
N ASP A 117 -12.22 7.81 -2.31
CA ASP A 117 -13.52 7.41 -2.87
C ASP A 117 -14.73 8.08 -2.18
N ILE A 118 -14.52 9.10 -1.34
CA ILE A 118 -15.61 9.90 -0.76
C ILE A 118 -16.09 11.00 -1.73
N ASN A 119 -17.18 11.67 -1.39
CA ASN A 119 -17.73 12.77 -2.20
C ASN A 119 -16.67 13.87 -2.42
N LYS A 120 -16.41 14.19 -3.69
CA LYS A 120 -15.40 15.16 -4.16
C LYS A 120 -15.48 16.51 -3.45
N LYS A 121 -16.68 16.99 -3.11
CA LYS A 121 -16.88 18.24 -2.36
C LYS A 121 -16.06 18.27 -1.07
N TYR A 122 -16.02 17.16 -0.34
CA TYR A 122 -15.28 17.08 0.94
C TYR A 122 -13.79 16.93 0.73
N ILE A 123 -13.37 16.21 -0.31
CA ILE A 123 -11.94 16.13 -0.69
C ILE A 123 -11.40 17.54 -0.95
N ASP A 124 -12.12 18.33 -1.79
CA ASP A 124 -11.75 19.70 -2.11
C ASP A 124 -11.75 20.60 -0.85
N GLU A 125 -12.68 20.38 0.08
CA GLU A 125 -12.72 21.10 1.36
C GLU A 125 -11.52 20.78 2.26
N PHE A 126 -11.17 19.51 2.42
CA PHE A 126 -10.03 19.10 3.24
C PHE A 126 -8.69 19.57 2.65
N ILE A 127 -8.54 19.60 1.33
CA ILE A 127 -7.37 20.19 0.67
C ILE A 127 -7.26 21.69 1.00
N LYS A 128 -8.36 22.45 0.88
CA LYS A 128 -8.37 23.88 1.26
C LYS A 128 -8.06 24.09 2.74
N LEU A 129 -8.52 23.20 3.61
CA LEU A 129 -8.21 23.26 5.04
C LEU A 129 -6.73 22.96 5.32
N LYS A 130 -6.12 22.01 4.62
CA LYS A 130 -4.67 21.71 4.71
C LYS A 130 -3.80 22.92 4.34
N GLU A 131 -4.21 23.71 3.35
CA GLU A 131 -3.49 24.93 2.95
C GLU A 131 -3.59 26.05 4.01
N LYS A 132 -4.71 26.11 4.73
CA LYS A 132 -5.01 27.18 5.70
C LYS A 132 -4.60 26.86 7.14
N PHE A 133 -4.58 25.58 7.51
CA PHE A 133 -4.37 25.12 8.88
C PHE A 133 -3.23 24.10 8.93
N ASN A 134 -2.58 23.98 10.09
CA ASN A 134 -1.48 23.04 10.29
C ASN A 134 -1.98 21.61 10.52
N VAL A 135 -2.58 21.01 9.49
CA VAL A 135 -3.04 19.62 9.48
C VAL A 135 -2.33 18.84 8.39
N LYS A 136 -1.89 17.61 8.71
CA LYS A 136 -1.38 16.65 7.74
C LYS A 136 -2.52 15.80 7.19
N ILE A 137 -2.46 15.39 5.93
CA ILE A 137 -3.45 14.49 5.33
C ILE A 137 -2.75 13.25 4.79
N ILE A 138 -3.25 12.07 5.15
CA ILE A 138 -2.92 10.78 4.54
C ILE A 138 -4.16 10.31 3.77
N GLU A 139 -3.96 10.01 2.49
CA GLU A 139 -4.99 9.45 1.63
C GLU A 139 -4.96 7.92 1.68
N ILE A 140 -6.14 7.30 1.67
CA ILE A 140 -6.31 5.84 1.50
C ILE A 140 -7.21 5.56 0.30
N GLU A 141 -7.13 4.36 -0.27
CA GLU A 141 -7.85 4.05 -1.51
C GLU A 141 -9.36 4.01 -1.34
N ARG A 142 -9.85 3.31 -0.30
CA ARG A 142 -11.29 3.05 -0.16
C ARG A 142 -11.80 3.23 1.24
N LYS A 143 -13.01 3.77 1.37
CA LYS A 143 -13.75 3.91 2.62
C LYS A 143 -14.00 2.57 3.31
N THR A 144 -14.13 1.49 2.53
CA THR A 144 -14.31 0.12 3.07
C THR A 144 -13.20 -0.26 4.03
N ASP A 145 -11.98 0.21 3.81
CA ASP A 145 -10.83 -0.16 4.62
C ASP A 145 -10.94 0.42 6.05
N LEU A 146 -11.64 1.55 6.23
CA LEU A 146 -11.97 2.09 7.56
C LEU A 146 -13.13 1.35 8.21
N ARG A 147 -14.18 1.04 7.42
CA ARG A 147 -15.34 0.29 7.92
C ARG A 147 -14.92 -1.05 8.52
N ASP A 148 -13.99 -1.76 7.87
CA ASP A 148 -13.48 -3.05 8.32
C ASP A 148 -12.73 -2.98 9.67
N ILE A 149 -12.17 -1.82 10.01
CA ILE A 149 -11.43 -1.63 11.27
C ILE A 149 -12.36 -1.22 12.40
N PHE A 150 -13.21 -0.23 12.16
CA PHE A 150 -13.94 0.47 13.22
C PHE A 150 -15.36 -0.04 13.43
N LEU A 151 -15.85 -0.94 12.57
CA LEU A 151 -17.21 -1.55 12.63
C LEU A 151 -18.33 -0.50 12.78
N LYS A 152 -18.09 0.71 12.27
CA LYS A 152 -18.99 1.86 12.25
C LYS A 152 -18.90 2.50 10.87
N ASP A 153 -19.91 3.28 10.49
CA ASP A 153 -19.87 4.01 9.22
C ASP A 153 -18.89 5.20 9.32
N VAL A 154 -17.60 4.89 9.20
CA VAL A 154 -16.51 5.85 9.29
C VAL A 154 -16.16 6.33 7.88
N ASN A 155 -16.24 7.64 7.68
CA ASN A 155 -15.93 8.28 6.40
C ASN A 155 -14.51 8.84 6.37
N VAL A 156 -14.06 9.43 7.49
CA VAL A 156 -12.73 10.02 7.69
C VAL A 156 -12.36 9.88 9.17
N ILE A 157 -11.06 9.96 9.47
CA ILE A 157 -10.53 9.88 10.83
C ILE A 157 -9.54 11.02 11.06
N GLY A 158 -9.78 11.82 12.09
CA GLY A 158 -8.82 12.78 12.62
C GLY A 158 -8.09 12.22 13.82
N VAL A 159 -6.83 12.60 13.94
CA VAL A 159 -5.98 12.30 15.10
C VAL A 159 -5.53 13.62 15.70
N PHE A 160 -5.81 13.81 16.99
CA PHE A 160 -5.49 15.06 17.69
C PHE A 160 -4.24 14.97 18.56
N ASP A 161 -3.82 13.79 19.02
CA ASP A 161 -2.65 13.66 19.90
C ASP A 161 -1.33 13.72 19.11
N LYS A 162 -0.38 14.55 19.55
CA LYS A 162 0.91 14.77 18.85
C LYS A 162 1.77 13.51 18.82
N LYS A 163 1.84 12.76 19.93
CA LYS A 163 2.69 11.57 20.03
C LYS A 163 2.14 10.46 19.13
N VAL A 164 0.82 10.30 19.11
CA VAL A 164 0.15 9.35 18.24
C VAL A 164 0.36 9.69 16.77
N VAL A 165 0.18 10.96 16.39
CA VAL A 165 0.44 11.43 15.02
C VAL A 165 1.86 11.09 14.58
N ASN A 166 2.86 11.42 15.39
CA ASN A 166 4.25 11.10 15.08
C ASN A 166 4.48 9.59 14.99
N GLY A 167 3.88 8.80 15.90
CA GLY A 167 3.97 7.35 15.86
C GLY A 167 3.36 6.72 14.60
N ILE A 168 2.27 7.29 14.09
CA ILE A 168 1.65 6.89 12.83
C ILE A 168 2.56 7.28 11.66
N LEU A 169 2.95 8.56 11.58
CA LEU A 169 3.75 9.08 10.47
C LEU A 169 5.09 8.37 10.34
N ASN A 170 5.83 8.17 11.44
CA ASN A 170 7.11 7.45 11.42
C ASN A 170 6.93 6.02 10.88
N LYS A 171 5.84 5.32 11.25
CA LYS A 171 5.59 3.96 10.78
C LYS A 171 5.17 3.91 9.30
N VAL A 172 4.61 4.99 8.76
CA VAL A 172 4.28 5.14 7.34
C VAL A 172 5.51 5.59 6.53
N GLU A 173 6.32 6.52 7.04
CA GLU A 173 7.50 7.11 6.40
C GLU A 173 8.71 6.15 6.37
N VAL A 174 8.98 5.36 7.42
CA VAL A 174 10.04 4.32 7.44
C VAL A 174 9.85 3.30 6.31
N THR A 175 8.62 3.17 5.81
CA THR A 175 8.29 2.33 4.65
C THR A 175 8.42 3.00 3.28
N ASN A 176 8.54 4.33 3.24
CA ASN A 176 8.89 5.09 2.03
C ASN A 176 10.41 5.30 1.92
N GLU A 177 11.12 5.48 3.04
CA GLU A 177 12.59 5.61 3.08
C GLU A 177 13.34 4.30 2.83
N SER A 178 12.69 3.13 2.97
CA SER A 178 13.28 1.87 2.51
C SER A 178 13.38 1.75 0.98
N LYS A 179 13.02 2.82 0.24
CA LYS A 179 13.29 3.04 -1.19
C LYS A 179 14.40 4.08 -1.47
N GLY A 180 15.02 4.68 -0.44
CA GLY A 180 16.13 5.61 -0.57
C GLY A 180 17.46 4.96 -0.16
N THR A 181 18.16 4.41 -1.16
CA THR A 181 19.63 4.37 -1.23
C THR A 181 20.43 3.95 0.02
N ARG A 182 20.94 2.69 0.01
CA ARG A 182 22.30 2.46 0.52
C ARG A 182 23.26 3.05 -0.52
N ILE A 183 23.69 4.29 -0.31
CA ILE A 183 24.99 4.74 -0.81
C ILE A 183 25.93 4.62 0.38
N GLY A 184 26.73 3.57 0.37
CA GLY A 184 28.06 3.58 0.95
C GLY A 184 29.03 3.61 -0.21
#